data_AF-A0A9E4WY64-F1
#
_entry.id   AF-A0A9E4WY64-F1
#
_cell.length_a   1.000
_cell.length_b   1.000
_cell.length_c   1.000
_cell.angle_alpha   90.00
_cell.angle_beta   90.00
_cell.angle_gamma   90.00
#
_symmetry.space_group_name_H-M   'P 1'
#
loop_
_entity.id
_entity.type
_entity.pdbx_description
1 polymer ?
#
loop_
_entity_poly.entity_id
_entity_poly.type
_entity_poly.pdbx_seq_one_letter_code
_entity_poly.pdbx_strand_id
1 'polypeptide(L)'
;MPKIRVTFLGTGAGASIHRAHTAIVLDLPDGTRLLLDASSGNSVMRNATQAGMQAQDFHHILLSHHHGDHMSGLTQVQLLRTRALNGDSPLEVYSTGEALEHATLLFQAIAPGLTVGPGGAVNAEGRQVVRWNPV
;
A
#
# COMPACT_ATOMS: atom_id res chain seq x y z
N MET A 1 -19.37 -14.67 17.14
CA MET A 1 -19.33 -14.08 15.78
C MET A 1 -17.93 -13.55 15.55
N PRO A 2 -17.20 -14.01 14.52
CA PRO A 2 -15.95 -13.35 14.17
C PRO A 2 -16.31 -11.93 13.70
N LYS A 3 -15.70 -10.91 14.30
CA LYS A 3 -15.99 -9.51 14.03
C LYS A 3 -14.95 -8.96 13.07
N ILE A 4 -15.41 -8.21 12.07
CA ILE A 4 -14.52 -7.33 11.30
C ILE A 4 -13.95 -6.30 12.26
N ARG A 5 -12.63 -6.10 12.24
CA ARG A 5 -11.96 -5.03 12.98
C ARG A 5 -11.49 -3.95 12.01
N VAL A 6 -11.76 -2.70 12.36
CA VAL A 6 -11.35 -1.52 11.59
C VAL A 6 -10.33 -0.75 12.42
N THR A 7 -9.15 -0.49 11.84
CA THR A 7 -8.10 0.33 12.48
C THR A 7 -7.75 1.50 11.58
N PHE A 8 -7.89 2.72 12.09
CA PHE A 8 -7.54 3.94 11.35
C PHE A 8 -6.07 4.27 11.59
N LEU A 9 -5.26 4.14 10.53
CA LEU A 9 -3.86 4.56 10.53
C LEU A 9 -3.71 6.00 10.06
N GLY A 10 -4.70 6.53 9.33
CA GLY A 10 -4.76 7.94 8.96
C GLY A 10 -6.19 8.37 8.69
N THR A 11 -6.49 9.62 9.04
CA THR A 11 -7.84 10.22 8.97
C THR A 11 -7.80 11.65 8.43
N GLY A 12 -6.66 12.08 7.87
CA GLY A 12 -6.53 13.36 7.18
C GLY A 12 -7.08 13.28 5.76
N ALA A 13 -7.68 14.38 5.29
CA ALA A 13 -8.13 14.53 3.90
C ALA A 13 -7.18 15.46 3.13
N GLY A 14 -7.00 15.26 1.83
CA GLY A 14 -6.44 16.20 0.86
C GLY A 14 -5.15 16.90 1.26
N ALA A 15 -5.29 18.07 1.89
CA ALA A 15 -4.20 18.94 2.32
C ALA A 15 -3.93 18.89 3.84
N SER A 16 -4.30 17.80 4.51
CA SER A 16 -4.15 17.70 5.97
C SER A 16 -2.69 17.72 6.38
N ILE A 17 -2.33 18.67 7.25
CA ILE A 17 -0.99 18.80 7.82
C ILE A 17 -0.91 18.32 9.28
N HIS A 18 -2.04 17.93 9.88
CA HIS A 18 -2.12 17.54 11.30
C HIS A 18 -2.36 16.04 11.49
N ARG A 19 -2.75 15.32 10.44
CA ARG A 19 -3.06 13.89 10.47
C ARG A 19 -2.45 13.24 9.23
N ALA A 20 -1.99 12.00 9.37
CA ALA A 20 -1.69 11.19 8.20
C ALA A 20 -2.96 11.06 7.36
N HIS A 21 -2.82 11.12 6.03
CA HIS A 21 -3.94 10.95 5.11
C HIS A 21 -4.55 9.55 5.19
N THR A 22 -5.70 9.36 4.53
CA THR A 22 -6.49 8.13 4.55
C THR A 22 -5.62 6.86 4.44
N ALA A 23 -5.73 6.04 5.47
CA ALA A 23 -5.18 4.69 5.53
C ALA A 23 -5.97 3.90 6.58
N ILE A 24 -6.72 2.90 6.16
CA ILE A 24 -7.64 2.14 7.02
C ILE A 24 -7.36 0.65 6.87
N VAL A 25 -7.11 -0.02 7.98
CA VAL A 25 -6.92 -1.48 8.00
C VAL A 25 -8.24 -2.15 8.32
N LEU A 26 -8.60 -3.13 7.49
CA LEU A 26 -9.67 -4.08 7.76
C LEU A 26 -9.04 -5.45 8.07
N ASP A 27 -9.26 -5.96 9.27
CA ASP A 27 -8.99 -7.37 9.58
C ASP A 27 -10.31 -8.15 9.49
N LEU A 28 -10.35 -9.15 8.60
CA LEU A 28 -11.52 -9.98 8.34
C LEU A 28 -11.49 -11.27 9.18
N PRO A 29 -12.66 -11.88 9.43
CA PRO A 29 -12.80 -13.18 10.10
C PRO A 29 -11.93 -14.33 9.60
N ASP A 30 -11.59 -14.34 8.32
CA ASP A 30 -10.83 -15.40 7.65
C ASP A 30 -9.30 -15.19 7.75
N GLY A 31 -8.86 -14.14 8.45
CA GLY A 31 -7.45 -13.79 8.59
C GLY A 31 -6.94 -12.83 7.50
N THR A 32 -7.76 -12.48 6.51
CA THR A 32 -7.40 -11.48 5.52
C THR A 32 -7.23 -10.11 6.15
N ARG A 33 -6.08 -9.47 5.88
CA ARG A 33 -5.84 -8.07 6.19
C ARG A 33 -5.81 -7.24 4.91
N LEU A 34 -6.67 -6.23 4.84
CA LEU A 34 -6.73 -5.28 3.74
C LEU A 34 -6.36 -3.89 4.24
N LEU A 35 -5.43 -3.23 3.55
CA LEU A 35 -5.15 -1.81 3.74
C LEU A 35 -5.90 -1.01 2.67
N LEU A 36 -6.85 -0.19 3.09
CA LEU A 36 -7.57 0.76 2.24
C LEU A 36 -6.79 2.06 2.19
N ASP A 37 -6.29 2.41 1.01
CA ASP A 37 -5.38 3.54 0.76
C ASP A 37 -4.08 3.49 1.59
N ALA A 38 -3.01 4.09 1.07
CA ALA A 38 -1.67 3.94 1.62
C ALA A 38 -0.84 5.22 1.54
N SER A 39 -1.50 6.38 1.54
CA SER A 39 -0.85 7.68 1.53
C SER A 39 0.01 7.93 2.77
N SER A 40 0.81 9.00 2.77
CA SER A 40 1.68 9.40 3.89
C SER A 40 2.77 8.38 4.30
N GLY A 41 2.84 7.23 3.62
CA GLY A 41 3.94 6.27 3.61
C GLY A 41 4.42 5.90 5.01
N ASN A 42 5.58 6.45 5.40
CA ASN A 42 6.20 6.13 6.69
C ASN A 42 5.32 6.53 7.89
N SER A 43 4.49 7.57 7.79
CA SER A 43 3.56 7.94 8.86
C SER A 43 2.51 6.86 9.11
N VAL A 44 1.99 6.24 8.04
CA VAL A 44 1.06 5.10 8.15
C VAL A 44 1.77 3.90 8.78
N MET A 45 3.03 3.63 8.41
CA MET A 45 3.81 2.54 9.00
C MET A 45 4.11 2.77 10.50
N ARG A 46 4.43 4.00 10.91
CA ARG A 46 4.58 4.32 12.35
C ARG A 46 3.29 4.08 13.12
N ASN A 47 2.16 4.52 12.58
CA ASN A 47 0.85 4.32 13.21
C ASN A 47 0.47 2.83 13.24
N ALA A 48 0.82 2.06 12.20
CA ALA A 48 0.67 0.62 12.17
C ALA A 48 1.44 -0.06 13.31
N THR A 49 2.71 0.30 13.49
CA THR A 49 3.55 -0.23 14.57
C THR A 49 2.97 0.09 15.95
N GLN A 50 2.44 1.30 16.15
CA GLN A 50 1.76 1.67 17.40
C GLN A 50 0.49 0.83 17.65
N ALA A 51 -0.18 0.39 16.58
CA ALA A 51 -1.32 -0.52 16.64
C ALA A 51 -0.92 -2.01 16.68
N GLY A 52 0.38 -2.33 16.84
CA GLY A 52 0.88 -3.69 16.94
C GLY A 52 1.00 -4.44 15.61
N MET A 53 1.04 -3.72 14.49
CA MET A 53 1.21 -4.27 13.14
C MET A 53 2.61 -4.01 12.59
N GLN A 54 3.09 -4.90 11.72
CA GLN A 54 4.39 -4.79 11.08
C GLN A 54 4.26 -4.64 9.56
N ALA A 55 5.32 -4.18 8.90
CA ALA A 55 5.31 -3.93 7.46
C ALA A 55 4.99 -5.21 6.64
N GLN A 56 5.48 -6.37 7.10
CA GLN A 56 5.21 -7.66 6.45
C GLN A 56 3.75 -8.10 6.52
N ASP A 57 2.94 -7.53 7.42
CA ASP A 57 1.54 -7.94 7.57
C ASP A 57 0.63 -7.40 6.46
N PHE A 58 1.10 -6.43 5.67
CA PHE A 58 0.29 -5.76 4.64
C PHE A 58 0.46 -6.44 3.28
N HIS A 59 -0.34 -7.46 2.99
CA HIS A 59 -0.24 -8.17 1.70
C HIS A 59 -1.14 -7.58 0.60
N HIS A 60 -2.31 -7.06 0.99
CA HIS A 60 -3.32 -6.54 0.07
C HIS A 60 -3.58 -5.07 0.35
N ILE A 61 -3.55 -4.26 -0.71
CA ILE A 61 -3.97 -2.86 -0.69
C ILE A 61 -5.12 -2.68 -1.66
N LEU A 62 -6.23 -2.12 -1.20
CA LEU A 62 -7.27 -1.60 -2.09
C LEU A 62 -7.09 -0.08 -2.14
N LEU A 63 -6.70 0.42 -3.31
CA LEU A 63 -6.65 1.84 -3.56
C LEU A 63 -8.03 2.29 -4.04
N SER A 64 -8.57 3.35 -3.42
CA SER A 64 -9.89 3.87 -3.78
C SER A 64 -9.85 4.64 -5.11
N HIS A 65 -8.86 5.52 -5.28
CA HIS A 65 -8.66 6.34 -6.48
C HIS A 65 -7.24 6.96 -6.50
N HIS A 66 -6.94 7.73 -7.55
CA HIS A 66 -5.59 8.18 -7.88
C HIS A 66 -5.14 9.52 -7.25
N HIS A 67 -5.90 10.08 -6.30
CA HIS A 67 -5.46 11.30 -5.64
C HIS A 67 -4.25 11.02 -4.72
N GLY A 68 -3.34 11.98 -4.64
CA GLY A 68 -2.07 11.86 -3.91
C GLY A 68 -2.27 11.60 -2.42
N ASP A 69 -3.32 12.15 -1.80
CA ASP A 69 -3.68 11.91 -0.41
C ASP A 69 -4.24 10.50 -0.16
N HIS A 70 -4.43 9.67 -1.19
CA HIS A 70 -4.77 8.25 -1.06
C HIS A 70 -3.61 7.31 -1.46
N MET A 71 -2.80 7.71 -2.44
CA MET A 71 -1.83 6.79 -3.07
C MET A 71 -0.36 7.10 -2.78
N SER A 72 0.00 8.33 -2.40
CA SER A 72 1.39 8.83 -2.45
C SER A 72 2.42 8.04 -1.63
N GLY A 73 1.97 7.28 -0.63
CA GLY A 73 2.84 6.47 0.24
C GLY A 73 3.00 5.01 -0.18
N LEU A 74 2.34 4.57 -1.26
CA LEU A 74 2.37 3.18 -1.75
C LEU A 74 3.79 2.63 -1.89
N THR A 75 4.70 3.41 -2.48
CA THR A 75 6.10 3.02 -2.71
C THR A 75 6.87 2.82 -1.41
N GLN A 76 6.58 3.62 -0.38
CA GLN A 76 7.19 3.49 0.93
C GLN A 76 6.68 2.23 1.66
N VAL A 77 5.36 1.96 1.58
CA VAL A 77 4.76 0.73 2.12
C VAL A 77 5.37 -0.49 1.44
N GLN A 78 5.44 -0.47 0.10
CA GLN A 78 6.07 -1.51 -0.70
C GLN A 78 7.52 -1.75 -0.29
N LEU A 79 8.33 -0.70 -0.21
CA LEU A 79 9.75 -0.81 0.13
C LEU A 79 9.96 -1.48 1.50
N LEU A 80 9.22 -1.01 2.51
CA LEU A 80 9.35 -1.51 3.89
C LEU A 80 8.90 -2.97 3.99
N ARG A 81 7.78 -3.33 3.36
CA ARG A 81 7.30 -4.71 3.29
C ARG A 81 8.27 -5.62 2.56
N THR A 82 8.74 -5.23 1.38
CA THR A 82 9.68 -6.03 0.58
C THR A 82 10.97 -6.30 1.35
N ARG A 83 11.49 -5.33 2.09
CA ARG A 83 12.65 -5.53 2.98
C ARG A 83 12.36 -6.49 4.12
N ALA A 84 11.21 -6.37 4.77
CA ALA A 84 10.83 -7.25 5.89
C ALA A 84 10.65 -8.71 5.47
N LEU A 85 10.21 -8.95 4.23
CA LEU A 85 9.98 -10.28 3.68
C LEU A 85 11.16 -10.83 2.85
N ASN A 86 12.30 -10.13 2.76
CA ASN A 86 13.38 -10.46 1.81
C ASN A 86 12.87 -10.68 0.37
N GLY A 87 11.79 -9.98 0.00
CA GLY A 87 11.10 -10.08 -1.29
C GLY A 87 10.10 -11.22 -1.47
N ASP A 88 9.83 -12.07 -0.47
CA ASP A 88 9.08 -13.34 -0.57
C ASP A 88 7.78 -13.37 -1.37
N SER A 89 7.05 -12.26 -1.42
CA SER A 89 5.88 -12.13 -2.26
C SER A 89 5.71 -10.70 -2.75
N PRO A 90 5.02 -10.47 -3.89
CA PRO A 90 4.66 -9.12 -4.29
C PRO A 90 3.65 -8.51 -3.31
N LEU A 91 3.63 -7.18 -3.25
CA LEU A 91 2.49 -6.44 -2.71
C LEU A 91 1.36 -6.47 -3.73
N GLU A 92 0.19 -6.95 -3.32
CA GLU A 92 -1.01 -7.02 -4.18
C GLU A 92 -1.79 -5.71 -4.06
N VAL A 93 -1.92 -4.96 -5.16
CA VAL A 93 -2.64 -3.68 -5.17
C VAL A 93 -3.82 -3.76 -6.14
N TYR A 94 -5.01 -3.50 -5.60
CA TYR A 94 -6.29 -3.55 -6.31
C TYR A 94 -6.82 -2.13 -6.51
N SER A 95 -7.32 -1.81 -7.70
CA SER A 95 -7.97 -0.53 -8.00
C SER A 95 -8.59 -0.57 -9.41
N THR A 96 -9.22 0.53 -9.83
CA THR A 96 -9.54 0.77 -11.24
C THR A 96 -8.28 0.85 -12.11
N GLY A 97 -8.41 0.57 -13.42
CA GLY A 97 -7.30 0.68 -14.38
C GLY A 97 -6.64 2.07 -14.37
N GLU A 98 -7.43 3.13 -14.39
CA GLU A 98 -6.96 4.52 -14.30
C GLU A 98 -6.09 4.76 -13.06
N ALA A 99 -6.52 4.29 -11.88
CA ALA A 99 -5.74 4.46 -10.67
C ALA A 99 -4.45 3.63 -10.65
N LEU A 100 -4.44 2.44 -11.27
CA LEU A 100 -3.23 1.62 -11.43
C LEU A 100 -2.24 2.23 -12.43
N GLU A 101 -2.72 2.93 -13.46
CA GLU A 101 -1.88 3.72 -14.36
C GLU A 101 -1.18 4.86 -13.60
N HIS A 102 -1.91 5.58 -12.75
CA HIS A 102 -1.31 6.61 -11.89
C HIS A 102 -0.33 6.00 -10.86
N ALA A 103 -0.64 4.82 -10.31
CA ALA A 103 0.30 4.11 -9.44
C ALA A 103 1.57 3.70 -10.18
N THR A 104 1.45 3.29 -11.45
CA THR A 104 2.59 3.01 -12.32
C THR A 104 3.47 4.26 -12.49
N LEU A 105 2.87 5.41 -12.80
CA LEU A 105 3.59 6.69 -12.92
C LEU A 105 4.28 7.08 -11.61
N LEU A 106 3.60 6.93 -10.47
CA LEU A 106 4.19 7.17 -9.16
C LEU A 106 5.44 6.31 -8.95
N PHE A 107 5.34 5.00 -9.16
CA PHE A 107 6.46 4.07 -9.01
C PHE A 107 7.62 4.40 -9.96
N GLN A 108 7.34 4.73 -11.22
CA GLN A 108 8.37 5.14 -12.19
C GLN A 108 9.09 6.42 -11.74
N ALA A 109 8.39 7.36 -11.12
CA ALA A 109 8.97 8.63 -10.69
C ALA A 109 9.89 8.50 -9.46
N ILE A 110 9.58 7.60 -8.51
CA ILE A 110 10.27 7.60 -7.20
C ILE A 110 10.89 6.25 -6.79
N ALA A 111 10.74 5.20 -7.60
CA ALA A 111 11.36 3.89 -7.36
C ALA A 111 12.31 3.49 -8.51
N PRO A 112 13.44 4.21 -8.71
CA PRO A 112 14.33 4.02 -9.86
C PRO A 112 15.00 2.63 -9.94
N GLY A 113 14.99 1.87 -8.84
CA GLY A 113 15.50 0.49 -8.81
C GLY A 113 14.50 -0.56 -9.31
N LEU A 114 13.30 -0.14 -9.74
CA LEU A 114 12.23 -1.03 -10.19
C LEU A 114 11.95 -0.82 -11.68
N THR A 115 11.74 -1.91 -12.39
CA THR A 115 11.11 -1.91 -13.71
C THR A 115 9.61 -1.98 -13.52
N VAL A 116 8.88 -0.95 -13.95
CA VAL A 116 7.45 -0.77 -13.65
C VAL A 116 6.65 -0.73 -14.94
N GLY A 117 5.54 -1.46 -14.99
CA GLY A 117 4.63 -1.51 -16.14
C GLY A 117 3.23 -1.99 -15.78
N PRO A 118 2.39 -2.34 -16.77
CA PRO A 118 0.97 -2.67 -16.56
C PRO A 118 0.70 -3.86 -15.64
N GLY A 119 1.68 -4.77 -15.46
CA GLY A 119 1.56 -5.93 -14.56
C GLY A 119 2.05 -5.69 -13.13
N GLY A 120 2.63 -4.53 -12.82
CA GLY A 120 3.22 -4.24 -11.52
C GLY A 120 4.66 -3.73 -11.61
N ALA A 121 5.46 -4.08 -10.61
CA ALA A 121 6.86 -3.70 -10.52
C ALA A 121 7.75 -4.91 -10.24
N VAL A 122 8.93 -4.92 -10.87
CA VAL A 122 9.94 -5.97 -10.80
C VAL A 122 11.27 -5.36 -10.34
N ASN A 123 11.99 -6.04 -9.46
CA ASN A 123 13.31 -5.60 -9.00
C ASN A 123 14.44 -5.99 -10.00
N ALA A 124 15.68 -5.57 -9.70
CA ALA A 124 16.86 -5.88 -10.55
C ALA A 124 17.17 -7.38 -10.69
N GLU A 125 16.64 -8.23 -9.79
CA GLU A 125 16.81 -9.69 -9.82
C GLU A 125 15.71 -10.39 -10.63
N GLY A 126 14.81 -9.64 -11.26
CA GLY A 126 13.68 -10.19 -12.01
C GLY A 126 12.50 -10.64 -11.14
N ARG A 127 12.51 -10.31 -9.85
CA ARG A 127 11.45 -10.69 -8.91
C ARG A 127 10.30 -9.68 -8.92
N GLN A 128 9.07 -10.17 -9.06
CA GLN A 128 7.87 -9.33 -8.93
C GLN A 128 7.71 -8.87 -7.47
N VAL A 129 7.79 -7.56 -7.23
CA VAL A 129 7.67 -6.95 -5.90
C VAL A 129 6.35 -6.23 -5.70
N VAL A 130 5.64 -5.92 -6.79
CA VAL A 130 4.26 -5.40 -6.78
C VAL A 130 3.49 -6.04 -7.91
N ARG A 131 2.20 -6.31 -7.69
CA ARG A 131 1.25 -6.76 -8.69
C ARG A 131 0.05 -5.84 -8.75
N TRP A 132 -0.29 -5.40 -9.95
CA TRP A 132 -1.49 -4.63 -10.24
C TRP A 132 -2.67 -5.57 -10.52
N ASN A 133 -3.77 -5.36 -9.83
CA ASN A 133 -4.99 -6.15 -9.93
C ASN A 133 -6.17 -5.23 -10.27
N PRO A 134 -6.49 -5.02 -11.55
CA PRO A 134 -7.66 -4.23 -11.93
C PRO A 134 -8.95 -4.92 -11.48
N VAL A 135 -9.86 -4.17 -10.85
CA VAL A 135 -11.17 -4.63 -10.36
C VAL A 135 -12.31 -3.71 -10.78
#